data_AF-A0A226DZM1-F1
#
_entry.id   AF-A0A226DZM1-F1
#
_cell.length_a   1.000
_cell.length_b   1.000
_cell.length_c   1.000
_cell.angle_alpha   90.00
_cell.angle_beta   90.00
_cell.angle_gamma   90.00
#
_symmetry.space_group_name_H-M   'P 1'
#
loop_
_entity.id
_entity.type
_entity.pdbx_description
1 polymer ?
#
loop_
_entity_poly.entity_id
_entity_poly.type
_entity_poly.pdbx_seq_one_letter_code
_entity_poly.pdbx_strand_id
1 'polypeptide(L)'
;MQGSILILEKQPNIPYDCAATLLYANLSYKIIIRGTVSEDPAQFAIDIRDDQGAILLHVNPRWTERRIIMNACSPIRGGIGGWGLQEYAPMNMRRSEPFEITIKDKDDYFWIVVNNEIEVSFKKRLVPLSARRHISVNKVDRDDITLNFVQMDEFPK
;
A
#
# COMPACT_ATOMS: atom_id res chain seq x y z
N MET A 1 2.58 22.96 8.07
CA MET A 1 2.07 22.27 9.28
C MET A 1 2.69 20.89 9.32
N GLN A 2 3.23 20.47 10.46
CA GLN A 2 3.83 19.16 10.63
C GLN A 2 2.70 18.13 10.79
N GLY A 3 2.72 17.05 10.01
CA GLY A 3 1.72 16.00 10.08
C GLY A 3 1.77 15.21 11.40
N SER A 4 0.68 14.54 11.77
CA SER A 4 0.64 13.62 12.91
C SER A 4 1.12 12.24 12.48
N ILE A 5 1.99 11.61 13.26
CA ILE A 5 2.36 10.21 13.06
C ILE A 5 1.25 9.33 13.66
N LEU A 6 0.66 8.47 12.84
CA LEU A 6 -0.40 7.54 13.24
C LEU A 6 0.09 6.11 13.43
N ILE A 7 1.07 5.68 12.64
CA ILE A 7 1.73 4.37 12.75
C ILE A 7 3.23 4.62 12.65
N LEU A 8 4.01 3.96 13.51
CA LEU A 8 5.47 3.96 13.46
C LEU A 8 6.00 2.62 13.96
N GLU A 9 6.23 1.69 13.03
CA GLU A 9 6.71 0.35 13.31
C GLU A 9 8.13 0.19 12.79
N LYS A 10 9.05 -0.19 13.69
CA LYS A 10 10.44 -0.51 13.36
C LYS A 10 10.59 -2.02 13.37
N GLN A 11 11.06 -2.58 12.26
CA GLN A 11 11.20 -4.03 12.06
C GLN A 11 9.89 -4.83 12.26
N PRO A 12 8.80 -4.48 11.55
CA PRO A 12 7.57 -5.26 11.67
C PRO A 12 7.71 -6.67 11.10
N ASN A 13 6.97 -7.62 11.67
CA ASN A 13 6.89 -8.99 11.18
C ASN A 13 5.96 -9.10 9.96
N ILE A 14 6.18 -10.13 9.15
CA ILE A 14 5.32 -10.50 8.02
C ILE A 14 4.54 -11.79 8.41
N PRO A 15 3.24 -11.90 8.11
CA PRO A 15 2.38 -10.87 7.50
C PRO A 15 2.21 -9.66 8.42
N TYR A 16 2.23 -8.47 7.82
CA TYR A 16 2.02 -7.22 8.53
C TYR A 16 0.59 -6.77 8.37
N ASP A 17 -0.05 -6.34 9.46
CA ASP A 17 -1.36 -5.72 9.46
C ASP A 17 -1.44 -4.74 10.64
N CYS A 18 -1.69 -3.47 10.35
CA CYS A 18 -1.88 -2.46 11.38
C CYS A 18 -2.93 -1.45 10.93
N ALA A 19 -3.69 -0.91 11.88
CA ALA A 19 -4.78 0.00 11.59
C ALA A 19 -4.64 1.30 12.38
N ALA A 20 -4.92 2.41 11.71
CA ALA A 20 -4.97 3.73 12.32
C ALA A 20 -6.24 4.48 11.92
N THR A 21 -6.71 5.33 12.83
CA THR A 21 -7.84 6.23 12.61
C THR A 21 -7.32 7.61 12.23
N LEU A 22 -7.74 8.11 11.08
CA LEU A 22 -7.42 9.47 10.67
C LEU A 22 -8.17 10.49 11.56
N LEU A 23 -7.49 11.55 11.99
CA LEU A 23 -8.00 12.49 13.00
C LEU A 23 -8.74 13.69 12.40
N TYR A 24 -8.45 14.08 11.15
CA TYR A 24 -9.00 15.28 10.52
C TYR A 24 -10.16 14.97 9.57
N ALA A 25 -11.00 15.95 9.24
CA ALA A 25 -12.11 15.74 8.29
C ALA A 25 -11.66 15.82 6.80
N ASN A 26 -10.57 16.55 6.51
CA ASN A 26 -10.03 16.76 5.16
C ASN A 26 -8.70 16.03 5.00
N LEU A 27 -8.78 14.81 4.51
CA LEU A 27 -7.86 13.72 4.83
C LEU A 27 -6.84 13.42 3.73
N SER A 28 -5.62 13.92 3.90
CA SER A 28 -4.48 13.36 3.19
C SER A 28 -3.56 12.63 4.17
N TYR A 29 -3.03 11.50 3.73
CA TYR A 29 -2.08 10.72 4.50
C TYR A 29 -1.01 10.14 3.58
N LYS A 30 0.09 9.74 4.19
CA LYS A 30 1.24 9.17 3.51
C LYS A 30 1.68 7.94 4.29
N ILE A 31 1.86 6.84 3.57
CA ILE A 31 2.39 5.60 4.09
C ILE A 31 3.78 5.42 3.50
N ILE A 32 4.77 5.09 4.32
CA ILE A 32 6.13 4.76 3.91
C ILE A 32 6.40 3.32 4.36
N ILE A 33 6.77 2.46 3.42
CA ILE A 33 7.13 1.07 3.67
C ILE A 33 8.54 0.86 3.15
N ARG A 34 9.43 0.36 4.02
CA ARG A 34 10.80 0.00 3.66
C ARG A 34 11.09 -1.44 4.02
N GLY A 35 11.88 -2.06 3.18
CA GLY A 35 12.28 -3.44 3.34
C GLY A 35 13.51 -3.77 2.51
N THR A 36 13.86 -5.05 2.50
CA THR A 36 14.87 -5.60 1.60
C THR A 36 14.27 -6.74 0.80
N VAL A 37 14.50 -6.73 -0.50
CA VAL A 37 14.07 -7.79 -1.41
C VAL A 37 15.00 -8.98 -1.27
N SER A 38 14.46 -10.20 -1.27
CA SER A 38 15.28 -11.41 -1.25
C SER A 38 16.04 -11.63 -2.58
N GLU A 39 16.85 -12.69 -2.63
CA GLU A 39 17.55 -13.08 -3.86
C GLU A 39 16.58 -13.65 -4.91
N ASP A 40 15.54 -14.37 -4.46
CA ASP A 40 14.54 -14.98 -5.34
C ASP A 40 13.08 -14.62 -4.99
N PRO A 41 12.69 -13.34 -5.15
CA PRO A 41 11.35 -12.89 -4.87
C PRO A 41 10.36 -13.37 -5.94
N ALA A 42 9.19 -13.83 -5.52
CA ALA A 42 8.02 -14.00 -6.37
C ALA A 42 7.20 -12.70 -6.42
N GLN A 43 6.64 -12.29 -5.27
CA GLN A 43 5.79 -11.11 -5.17
C GLN A 43 5.57 -10.65 -3.72
N PHE A 44 4.99 -9.48 -3.55
CA PHE A 44 4.29 -9.15 -2.31
C PHE A 44 3.17 -8.18 -2.64
N ALA A 45 2.28 -7.91 -1.69
CA ALA A 45 1.24 -6.91 -1.85
C ALA A 45 1.14 -5.99 -0.65
N ILE A 46 0.90 -4.72 -0.94
CA ILE A 46 0.51 -3.69 0.03
C ILE A 46 -0.96 -3.38 -0.22
N ASP A 47 -1.79 -3.54 0.82
CA ASP A 47 -3.20 -3.20 0.77
C ASP A 47 -3.53 -2.07 1.73
N ILE A 48 -4.33 -1.11 1.25
CA ILE A 48 -5.02 -0.13 2.07
C ILE A 48 -6.50 -0.52 2.10
N ARG A 49 -7.02 -0.82 3.29
CA ARG A 49 -8.40 -1.27 3.48
C ARG A 49 -9.18 -0.37 4.42
N ASP A 50 -10.50 -0.40 4.29
CA ASP A 50 -11.41 0.12 5.29
C ASP A 50 -12.01 -0.99 6.18
N ASP A 51 -12.71 -0.60 7.26
CA ASP A 51 -13.37 -1.53 8.18
C ASP A 51 -14.49 -2.38 7.53
N GLN A 52 -14.91 -2.03 6.32
CA GLN A 52 -16.00 -2.72 5.61
C GLN A 52 -15.50 -3.79 4.64
N GLY A 53 -14.18 -4.02 4.63
CA GLY A 53 -13.52 -5.04 3.81
C GLY A 53 -13.21 -4.56 2.39
N ALA A 54 -13.38 -3.27 2.08
CA ALA A 54 -12.93 -2.74 0.80
C ALA A 54 -11.41 -2.65 0.76
N ILE A 55 -10.79 -3.14 -0.31
CA ILE A 55 -9.40 -2.83 -0.65
C ILE A 55 -9.42 -1.58 -1.53
N LEU A 56 -9.16 -0.44 -0.90
CA LEU A 56 -9.15 0.88 -1.54
C LEU A 56 -8.02 1.00 -2.56
N LEU A 57 -6.89 0.37 -2.25
CA LEU A 57 -5.72 0.25 -3.10
C LEU A 57 -5.00 -1.07 -2.80
N HIS A 58 -4.72 -1.84 -3.84
CA HIS A 58 -3.83 -3.00 -3.87
C HIS A 58 -2.62 -2.62 -4.72
N VAL A 59 -1.41 -2.72 -4.18
CA VAL A 59 -0.15 -2.56 -4.91
C VAL A 59 0.60 -3.88 -4.82
N ASN A 60 0.78 -4.57 -5.95
CA ASN A 60 1.37 -5.90 -5.99
C ASN A 60 2.55 -5.95 -6.98
N PRO A 61 3.76 -5.63 -6.52
CA PRO A 61 4.99 -5.88 -7.25
C PRO A 61 5.16 -7.39 -7.51
N ARG A 62 5.39 -7.76 -8.77
CA ARG A 62 5.60 -9.15 -9.21
C ARG A 62 6.89 -9.25 -10.00
N TRP A 63 7.85 -10.02 -9.51
CA TRP A 63 9.11 -10.26 -10.22
C TRP A 63 8.95 -11.20 -11.40
N THR A 64 8.01 -12.14 -11.33
CA THR A 64 7.65 -13.03 -12.45
C THR A 64 7.11 -12.27 -13.66
N GLU A 65 6.34 -11.19 -13.44
CA GLU A 65 5.76 -10.35 -14.51
C GLU A 65 6.53 -9.05 -14.77
N ARG A 66 7.57 -8.79 -13.97
CA ARG A 66 8.45 -7.61 -14.01
C ARG A 66 7.69 -6.28 -13.99
N ARG A 67 6.63 -6.20 -13.19
CA ARG A 67 5.74 -5.02 -13.09
C ARG A 67 5.06 -4.94 -11.74
N ILE A 68 4.54 -3.77 -11.44
CA ILE A 68 3.62 -3.56 -10.33
C ILE A 68 2.20 -3.63 -10.87
N ILE A 69 1.36 -4.44 -10.25
CA ILE A 69 -0.08 -4.49 -10.54
C ILE A 69 -0.80 -3.67 -9.48
N MET A 70 -1.67 -2.77 -9.92
CA MET A 70 -2.49 -1.94 -9.06
C MET A 70 -3.97 -2.23 -9.30
N ASN A 71 -4.76 -2.26 -8.23
CA ASN A 71 -6.21 -2.44 -8.33
C ASN A 71 -6.94 -1.92 -7.09
N ALA A 72 -8.26 -2.02 -7.11
CA ALA A 72 -9.13 -1.91 -5.95
C ALA A 72 -10.09 -3.11 -5.95
N CYS A 73 -10.54 -3.53 -4.76
CA CYS A 73 -11.46 -4.65 -4.59
C CYS A 73 -12.62 -4.21 -3.71
N SER A 74 -13.84 -4.20 -4.24
CA SER A 74 -15.02 -3.97 -3.42
C SER A 74 -15.37 -5.22 -2.62
N PRO A 75 -15.84 -5.09 -1.36
CA PRO A 75 -16.21 -6.23 -0.56
C PRO A 75 -17.40 -6.94 -1.22
N ILE A 76 -17.37 -8.27 -1.26
CA ILE A 76 -18.46 -9.07 -1.83
C ILE A 76 -19.65 -8.99 -0.86
N ARG A 77 -20.77 -8.43 -1.34
CA ARG A 77 -22.04 -8.37 -0.60
C ARG A 77 -23.15 -8.92 -1.48
N GLY A 78 -23.84 -9.96 -1.00
CA GLY A 78 -24.89 -10.63 -1.77
C GLY A 78 -24.42 -11.24 -3.09
N GLY A 79 -23.13 -11.61 -3.20
CA GLY A 79 -22.53 -12.15 -4.42
C GLY A 79 -22.07 -11.08 -5.44
N ILE A 80 -22.24 -9.79 -5.15
CA ILE A 80 -21.81 -8.68 -6.00
C ILE A 80 -20.59 -8.01 -5.36
N GLY A 81 -19.54 -7.76 -6.15
CA GLY A 81 -18.30 -7.11 -5.72
C GLY A 81 -17.06 -7.76 -6.34
N GLY A 82 -15.89 -7.45 -5.79
CA GLY A 82 -14.62 -8.06 -6.19
C GLY A 82 -13.64 -7.09 -6.85
N TRP A 83 -12.64 -7.66 -7.50
CA TRP A 83 -11.53 -6.95 -8.13
C TRP A 83 -12.00 -6.15 -9.34
N GLY A 84 -11.55 -4.89 -9.44
CA GLY A 84 -11.72 -4.07 -10.64
C GLY A 84 -10.74 -4.44 -11.76
N LEU A 85 -10.66 -3.56 -12.77
CA LEU A 85 -9.68 -3.69 -13.85
C LEU A 85 -8.25 -3.41 -13.35
N GLN A 86 -7.30 -4.28 -13.63
CA GLN A 86 -5.90 -4.08 -13.25
C GLN A 86 -5.27 -2.90 -14.00
N GLU A 87 -4.48 -2.11 -13.29
CA GLU A 87 -3.56 -1.11 -13.84
C GLU A 87 -2.12 -1.57 -13.61
N TYR A 88 -1.19 -1.12 -14.45
CA TYR A 88 0.19 -1.59 -14.43
C TYR A 88 1.15 -0.42 -14.30
N ALA A 89 2.19 -0.59 -13.49
CA ALA A 89 3.30 0.35 -13.39
C ALA A 89 4.64 -0.37 -13.62
N PRO A 90 5.69 0.36 -14.03
CA PRO A 90 7.04 -0.20 -14.07
C PRO A 90 7.53 -0.57 -12.66
N MET A 91 8.45 -1.52 -12.58
CA MET A 91 9.06 -1.96 -11.33
C MET A 91 10.57 -1.85 -11.42
N ASN A 92 11.18 -1.02 -10.56
CA ASN A 92 12.63 -0.81 -10.47
C ASN A 92 13.27 -1.43 -9.22
N MET A 93 12.50 -2.09 -8.35
CA MET A 93 13.06 -2.80 -7.20
C MET A 93 13.92 -3.98 -7.65
N ARG A 94 15.11 -4.10 -7.06
CA ARG A 94 16.12 -5.09 -7.42
C ARG A 94 16.23 -6.17 -6.36
N ARG A 95 16.67 -7.35 -6.79
CA ARG A 95 16.91 -8.51 -5.91
C ARG A 95 18.07 -8.20 -4.97
N SER A 96 17.99 -8.68 -3.73
CA SER A 96 19.00 -8.45 -2.70
C SER A 96 19.32 -6.98 -2.40
N GLU A 97 18.42 -6.07 -2.76
CA GLU A 97 18.56 -4.62 -2.54
C GLU A 97 17.44 -4.08 -1.63
N PRO A 98 17.69 -2.98 -0.90
CA PRO A 98 16.65 -2.30 -0.15
C PRO A 98 15.61 -1.66 -1.10
N PHE A 99 14.39 -1.53 -0.61
CA PHE A 99 13.34 -0.78 -1.29
C PHE A 99 12.65 0.21 -0.36
N GLU A 100 12.07 1.24 -0.96
CA GLU A 100 11.11 2.15 -0.34
C GLU A 100 9.90 2.31 -1.27
N ILE A 101 8.70 2.09 -0.73
CA ILE A 101 7.45 2.45 -1.39
C ILE A 101 6.76 3.49 -0.53
N THR A 102 6.50 4.66 -1.12
CA THR A 102 5.70 5.72 -0.49
C THR A 102 4.36 5.82 -1.20
N ILE A 103 3.26 5.70 -0.45
CA ILE A 103 1.89 5.86 -0.96
C ILE A 103 1.28 7.12 -0.34
N LYS A 104 0.88 8.08 -1.17
CA LYS A 104 0.23 9.32 -0.73
C LYS A 104 -1.23 9.31 -1.17
N ASP A 105 -2.14 9.41 -0.21
CA ASP A 105 -3.54 9.73 -0.46
C ASP A 105 -3.66 11.25 -0.64
N LYS A 106 -3.84 11.69 -1.89
CA LYS A 106 -3.94 13.11 -2.23
C LYS A 106 -4.93 13.32 -3.37
N ASP A 107 -5.82 14.29 -3.21
CA ASP A 107 -6.86 14.62 -4.18
C ASP A 107 -7.71 13.38 -4.54
N ASP A 108 -7.91 13.10 -5.83
CA ASP A 108 -8.67 11.93 -6.32
C ASP A 108 -7.78 10.70 -6.57
N TYR A 109 -6.53 10.71 -6.10
CA TYR A 109 -5.54 9.70 -6.45
C TYR A 109 -4.80 9.13 -5.23
N PHE A 110 -4.35 7.90 -5.39
CA PHE A 110 -3.19 7.41 -4.66
C PHE A 110 -1.95 7.65 -5.53
N TRP A 111 -0.96 8.34 -4.99
CA TRP A 111 0.34 8.50 -5.65
C TRP A 111 1.32 7.51 -5.04
N ILE A 112 1.85 6.61 -5.86
CA ILE A 112 2.79 5.57 -5.45
C ILE A 112 4.16 5.94 -5.99
N VAL A 113 5.11 6.10 -5.09
CA VAL A 113 6.51 6.40 -5.41
C VAL A 113 7.37 5.20 -5.00
N VAL A 114 8.16 4.67 -5.93
CA VAL A 114 9.04 3.52 -5.71
C VAL A 114 10.50 3.96 -5.83
N ASN A 115 11.26 3.74 -4.77
CA ASN A 115 12.67 4.12 -4.62
C ASN A 115 12.97 5.59 -4.98
N ASN A 116 11.98 6.49 -4.83
CA ASN A 116 12.07 7.91 -5.23
C ASN A 116 12.42 8.15 -6.71
N GLU A 117 12.23 7.14 -7.57
CA GLU A 117 12.57 7.18 -9.00
C GLU A 117 11.33 7.03 -9.89
N ILE A 118 10.42 6.13 -9.53
CA ILE A 118 9.17 5.91 -10.25
C ILE A 118 8.05 6.56 -9.46
N GLU A 119 7.28 7.43 -10.10
CA GLU A 119 6.03 7.97 -9.57
C GLU A 119 4.87 7.60 -10.50
N VAL A 120 3.84 6.96 -9.95
CA VAL A 120 2.62 6.56 -10.66
C VAL A 120 1.41 6.96 -9.84
N SER A 121 0.32 7.35 -10.51
CA SER A 121 -0.95 7.62 -9.85
C SER A 121 -1.96 6.52 -10.15
N PHE A 122 -2.79 6.20 -9.16
CA PHE A 122 -3.93 5.32 -9.29
C PHE A 122 -5.19 6.11 -8.88
N LYS A 123 -6.13 6.27 -9.82
CA LYS A 123 -7.37 7.02 -9.53
C LYS A 123 -8.21 6.23 -8.53
N LYS A 124 -8.63 6.88 -7.44
CA LYS A 124 -9.47 6.25 -6.41
C LYS A 124 -10.78 5.77 -7.03
N ARG A 125 -11.12 4.50 -6.77
CA ARG A 125 -12.33 3.86 -7.31
C ARG A 125 -13.42 3.63 -6.26
N LEU A 126 -13.02 3.61 -4.98
CA LEU A 126 -13.89 3.31 -3.86
C LEU A 126 -13.84 4.46 -2.86
N VAL A 127 -15.00 4.81 -2.33
CA VAL A 127 -15.11 5.78 -1.23
C VAL A 127 -15.06 5.00 0.08
N PRO A 128 -14.11 5.29 0.98
CA PRO A 128 -14.02 4.61 2.26
C PRO A 128 -15.21 4.95 3.14
N LEU A 129 -15.75 3.96 3.84
CA LEU A 129 -16.93 4.13 4.71
C LEU A 129 -16.57 4.41 6.18
N SER A 130 -15.28 4.55 6.48
CA SER A 130 -14.76 4.87 7.81
C SER A 130 -13.54 5.78 7.70
N ALA A 131 -13.14 6.42 8.81
CA ALA A 131 -11.86 7.12 8.92
C ALA A 131 -10.69 6.17 9.22
N ARG A 132 -10.98 4.92 9.59
CA ARG A 132 -9.97 3.91 9.92
C ARG A 132 -9.40 3.28 8.64
N ARG A 133 -8.07 3.18 8.57
CA ARG A 133 -7.35 2.52 7.48
C ARG A 133 -6.56 1.37 8.05
N HIS A 134 -6.70 0.19 7.44
CA HIS A 134 -5.83 -0.95 7.70
C HIS A 134 -4.78 -1.00 6.61
N ILE A 135 -3.51 -1.04 7.01
CA ILE A 135 -2.36 -1.18 6.12
C ILE A 135 -1.82 -2.57 6.34
N SER A 136 -1.81 -3.39 5.27
CA SER A 136 -1.24 -4.73 5.35
C SER A 136 -0.18 -4.96 4.30
N VAL A 137 0.86 -5.71 4.66
CA VAL A 137 1.82 -6.29 3.73
C VAL A 137 1.65 -7.81 3.75
N ASN A 138 1.23 -8.37 2.63
CA ASN A 138 0.82 -9.77 2.49
C ASN A 138 1.33 -10.38 1.17
N LYS A 139 0.90 -11.61 0.85
CA LYS A 139 1.37 -12.39 -0.32
C LYS A 139 2.90 -12.50 -0.41
N VAL A 140 3.58 -12.50 0.73
CA VAL A 140 5.02 -12.73 0.81
C VAL A 140 5.20 -14.23 0.90
N ASP A 141 5.61 -14.85 -0.21
CA ASP A 141 5.91 -16.28 -0.24
C ASP A 141 7.40 -16.47 0.10
N ARG A 142 7.76 -17.52 0.87
CA ARG A 142 9.16 -17.98 1.06
C ARG A 142 10.18 -16.85 1.33
N ASP A 143 9.79 -15.83 2.10
CA ASP A 143 10.61 -14.67 2.45
C ASP A 143 10.96 -13.72 1.28
N ASP A 144 10.06 -13.54 0.30
CA ASP A 144 10.23 -12.61 -0.84
C ASP A 144 10.76 -11.22 -0.44
N ILE A 145 10.38 -10.74 0.74
CA ILE A 145 10.89 -9.50 1.34
C ILE A 145 11.04 -9.65 2.86
N THR A 146 11.87 -8.78 3.44
CA THR A 146 11.79 -8.40 4.87
C THR A 146 11.27 -6.98 5.01
N LEU A 147 10.63 -6.65 6.13
CA LEU A 147 10.27 -5.27 6.45
C LEU A 147 11.21 -4.69 7.50
N ASN A 148 11.68 -3.46 7.24
CA ASN A 148 12.51 -2.72 8.18
C ASN A 148 11.73 -1.58 8.82
N PHE A 149 10.70 -1.06 8.15
CA PHE A 149 9.99 0.13 8.58
C PHE A 149 8.60 0.25 7.95
N VAL A 150 7.61 0.59 8.77
CA VAL A 150 6.30 1.07 8.29
C VAL A 150 5.92 2.33 9.07
N GLN A 151 5.60 3.40 8.35
CA GLN A 151 5.09 4.64 8.95
C GLN A 151 3.84 5.11 8.21
N MET A 152 2.87 5.62 8.96
CA MET A 152 1.73 6.34 8.41
C MET A 152 1.67 7.72 9.06
N ASP A 153 1.71 8.76 8.24
CA ASP A 153 1.50 10.15 8.65
C ASP A 153 0.17 10.64 8.09
N GLU A 154 -0.55 11.44 8.85
CA GLU A 154 -1.64 12.28 8.32
C GLU A 154 -1.20 13.74 8.24
N PHE A 155 -1.78 14.49 7.32
CA PHE A 155 -1.56 15.93 7.20
C PHE A 155 -2.81 16.63 6.69
N PRO A 156 -3.04 17.89 7.12
CA PRO A 156 -4.08 18.71 6.52
C PRO A 156 -3.84 18.83 5.02
N LYS A 157 -4.94 18.78 4.24
CA LYS A 157 -4.91 19.18 2.82
C LYS A 157 -4.51 20.64 2.66
#